data_AF-D6X366-F1
#
_entry.id   AF-D6X366-F1
#
_cell.length_a   1.000
_cell.length_b   1.000
_cell.length_c   1.000
_cell.angle_alpha   90.00
_cell.angle_beta   90.00
_cell.angle_gamma   90.00
#
_symmetry.space_group_name_H-M   'P 1'
#
loop_
_entity.id
_entity.type
_entity.pdbx_description
1 polymer ?
#
loop_
_entity_poly.entity_id
_entity_poly.type
_entity_poly.pdbx_seq_one_letter_code
_entity_poly.pdbx_strand_id
1 'polypeptide(L)'
;MTQLIRNVIDGYHDLMDNKSDPRVNDWFLMSSPFPTLLICLSYAYGVKVVGPKLMENRKPFNLKYTLIFYNLFQVIFSTYLFYESAVAGWMNHYSFKCQPVDYSRSPLAMRMARGCWWYYFSKFTEFLDTIFFVLRKKNDHISTLHVIHHGIMPMSVWFGVKFTPGGHSTFFGFLNTFVHIIMYSYYLIAALGPQYQKYLWWKKYLTTIQMIQFVLVMVHAFQLLFIDCNYPKAFVWWIGLHAVMFYFLFSNFYKQTYVKKDKKKVKSDDHQDEEVKTKRSNIGICFTTQTALYEKTDDVKEMTKGYTSDGNRLRNRVFIDNPRA
;
A
#
# COMPACT_ATOMS: atom_id res chain seq x y z
N MET A 1 -9.75 27.94 27.88
CA MET A 1 -10.27 26.87 26.99
C MET A 1 -11.00 27.46 25.77
N THR A 2 -11.94 28.39 25.95
CA THR A 2 -12.70 29.03 24.86
C THR A 2 -11.83 29.77 23.83
N GLN A 3 -10.77 30.48 24.26
CA GLN A 3 -9.87 31.19 23.33
C GLN A 3 -9.05 30.22 22.45
N LEU A 4 -8.59 29.11 23.02
CA LEU A 4 -7.84 28.10 22.27
C LEU A 4 -8.73 27.45 21.21
N ILE A 5 -9.98 27.11 21.57
CA ILE A 5 -10.95 26.52 20.65
C ILE A 5 -11.26 27.50 19.51
N ARG A 6 -11.49 28.78 19.81
CA ARG A 6 -11.70 29.82 18.79
C ARG A 6 -10.51 29.94 17.85
N ASN A 7 -9.29 30.05 18.38
CA ASN A 7 -8.08 30.13 17.55
C ASN A 7 -7.91 28.91 16.62
N VAL A 8 -8.27 27.70 17.07
CA VAL A 8 -8.23 26.49 16.24
C VAL A 8 -9.29 26.53 15.14
N ILE A 9 -10.51 26.94 15.47
CA ILE A 9 -11.61 27.07 14.52
C ILE A 9 -11.28 28.13 13.46
N ASP A 10 -10.85 29.32 13.90
CA ASP A 10 -10.48 30.44 13.03
C ASP A 10 -9.31 30.05 12.11
N GLY A 11 -8.31 29.34 12.64
CA GLY A 11 -7.19 28.83 11.85
C GLY A 11 -7.61 27.76 10.83
N TYR A 12 -8.57 26.90 11.17
CA TYR A 12 -9.14 25.95 10.23
C TYR A 12 -9.91 26.65 9.11
N HIS A 13 -10.73 27.65 9.44
CA HIS A 13 -11.44 28.45 8.44
C HIS A 13 -10.49 29.21 7.54
N ASP A 14 -9.46 29.86 8.08
CA ASP A 14 -8.44 30.53 7.27
C ASP A 14 -7.74 29.55 6.30
N LEU A 15 -7.37 28.36 6.80
CA LEU A 15 -6.73 27.35 5.97
C LEU A 15 -7.65 26.87 4.84
N MET A 16 -8.92 26.61 5.14
CA MET A 16 -9.86 26.03 4.18
C MET A 16 -10.44 27.06 3.22
N ASP A 17 -10.75 28.26 3.70
CA ASP A 17 -11.50 29.26 2.94
C ASP A 17 -10.55 30.21 2.20
N ASN A 18 -9.37 30.53 2.78
CA ASN A 18 -8.44 31.53 2.20
C ASN A 18 -7.20 30.91 1.56
N LYS A 19 -6.72 29.75 2.04
CA LYS A 19 -5.44 29.15 1.58
C LYS A 19 -5.60 27.95 0.66
N SER A 20 -6.79 27.36 0.56
CA SER A 20 -7.02 26.23 -0.31
C SER A 20 -7.22 26.65 -1.76
N ASP A 21 -7.03 25.70 -2.68
CA ASP A 21 -7.22 25.93 -4.10
C ASP A 21 -8.72 25.95 -4.43
N PRO A 22 -9.29 27.10 -4.87
CA PRO A 22 -10.72 27.21 -5.14
C PRO A 22 -11.18 26.36 -6.34
N ARG A 23 -10.27 25.86 -7.17
CA ARG A 23 -10.61 25.04 -8.35
C ARG A 23 -11.15 23.66 -7.97
N VAL A 24 -10.81 23.16 -6.76
CA VAL A 24 -11.16 21.81 -6.31
C VAL A 24 -12.23 21.78 -5.23
N ASN A 25 -12.72 22.93 -4.75
CA ASN A 25 -13.61 23.02 -3.58
C ASN A 25 -14.89 22.19 -3.73
N ASP A 26 -15.49 22.20 -4.92
CA ASP A 26 -16.76 21.51 -5.19
C ASP A 26 -16.56 20.06 -5.64
N TRP A 27 -15.32 19.57 -5.67
CA TRP A 27 -15.05 18.19 -6.08
C TRP A 27 -15.36 17.22 -4.94
N PHE A 28 -15.73 16.01 -5.30
CA PHE A 28 -16.11 14.98 -4.34
C PHE A 28 -14.97 14.73 -3.33
N LEU A 29 -15.32 14.75 -2.04
CA LEU A 29 -14.44 14.66 -0.86
C LEU A 29 -13.44 15.82 -0.63
N MET A 30 -13.53 16.93 -1.37
CA MET A 30 -12.61 18.08 -1.21
C MET A 30 -13.13 19.21 -0.30
N SER A 31 -14.34 19.08 0.23
CA SER A 31 -14.93 20.09 1.13
C SER A 31 -14.24 20.16 2.50
N SER A 32 -13.82 19.02 3.06
CA SER A 32 -13.09 18.95 4.32
C SER A 32 -12.21 17.69 4.40
N PRO A 33 -11.20 17.64 5.27
CA PRO A 33 -10.35 16.46 5.43
C PRO A 33 -11.06 15.31 6.19
N PHE A 34 -12.12 15.63 6.95
CA PHE A 34 -12.75 14.70 7.89
C PHE A 34 -13.40 13.47 7.22
N PRO A 35 -14.09 13.57 6.07
CA PRO A 35 -14.57 12.40 5.33
C PRO A 35 -13.45 11.44 4.95
N THR A 36 -12.33 11.95 4.42
CA THR A 36 -11.15 11.15 4.09
C THR A 36 -10.60 10.45 5.32
N LEU A 37 -10.43 11.20 6.43
CA LEU A 37 -9.95 10.66 7.69
C LEU A 37 -10.85 9.54 8.21
N LEU A 38 -12.17 9.75 8.21
CA LEU A 38 -13.14 8.75 8.63
C LEU A 38 -13.06 7.48 7.77
N ILE A 39 -12.93 7.63 6.45
CA ILE A 39 -12.78 6.50 5.52
C ILE A 39 -11.47 5.73 5.83
N CYS A 40 -10.35 6.41 6.03
CA CYS A 40 -9.07 5.80 6.38
C CYS A 40 -9.12 5.04 7.72
N LEU A 41 -9.71 5.63 8.76
CA LEU A 41 -9.89 5.01 10.07
C LEU A 41 -10.83 3.80 10.00
N SER A 42 -11.94 3.94 9.26
CA SER A 42 -12.90 2.86 9.04
C SER A 42 -12.28 1.69 8.28
N TYR A 43 -11.45 1.99 7.27
CA TYR A 43 -10.67 0.98 6.56
C TYR A 43 -9.71 0.25 7.51
N ALA A 44 -8.90 0.97 8.29
CA ALA A 44 -7.93 0.37 9.21
C ALA A 44 -8.61 -0.53 10.25
N TYR A 45 -9.70 -0.04 10.86
CA TYR A 45 -10.52 -0.83 11.78
C TYR A 45 -11.19 -2.02 11.10
N GLY A 46 -11.71 -1.81 9.89
CA GLY A 46 -12.36 -2.82 9.07
C GLY A 46 -11.43 -3.99 8.76
N VAL A 47 -10.21 -3.73 8.28
CA VAL A 47 -9.29 -4.80 7.84
C VAL A 47 -8.54 -5.47 8.99
N LYS A 48 -8.37 -4.78 10.14
CA LYS A 48 -7.65 -5.35 11.30
C LYS A 48 -8.54 -6.00 12.34
N VAL A 49 -9.80 -5.57 12.46
CA VAL A 49 -10.70 -6.01 13.54
C VAL A 49 -11.95 -6.66 12.97
N VAL A 50 -12.78 -5.90 12.26
CA VAL A 50 -14.11 -6.36 11.84
C VAL A 50 -14.02 -7.52 10.85
N GLY A 51 -13.23 -7.34 9.79
CA GLY A 51 -13.06 -8.30 8.72
C GLY A 51 -12.57 -9.67 9.19
N PRO A 52 -11.42 -9.75 9.90
CA PRO A 52 -10.94 -11.01 10.46
C PRO A 52 -11.95 -11.68 11.40
N LYS A 53 -12.65 -10.91 12.25
CA LYS A 53 -13.68 -11.42 13.16
C LYS A 53 -14.89 -12.00 12.41
N LEU A 54 -15.35 -11.33 11.35
CA LEU A 54 -16.43 -11.83 10.50
C LEU A 54 -16.04 -13.09 9.70
N MET A 55 -14.75 -13.22 9.38
CA MET A 55 -14.21 -14.35 8.61
C MET A 55 -13.76 -15.53 9.48
N GLU A 56 -13.70 -15.39 10.81
CA GLU A 56 -13.20 -16.42 11.74
C GLU A 56 -13.87 -17.78 11.52
N ASN A 57 -15.20 -17.78 11.49
CA ASN A 57 -16.03 -18.98 11.31
C ASN A 57 -16.51 -19.22 9.87
N ARG A 58 -15.90 -18.54 8.88
CA ARG A 58 -16.22 -18.69 7.45
C ARG A 58 -15.07 -19.34 6.68
N LYS A 59 -15.41 -20.02 5.58
CA LYS A 59 -14.43 -20.50 4.60
C LYS A 59 -13.89 -19.30 3.79
N PRO A 60 -12.61 -19.33 3.34
CA PRO A 60 -12.07 -18.27 2.49
C PRO A 60 -12.85 -18.20 1.16
N PHE A 61 -13.12 -16.99 0.68
CA PHE A 61 -13.83 -16.80 -0.59
C PHE A 61 -12.94 -17.15 -1.79
N ASN A 62 -13.53 -17.77 -2.82
CA ASN A 62 -12.88 -17.93 -4.12
C ASN A 62 -13.13 -16.68 -4.98
N LEU A 63 -12.15 -15.78 -5.02
CA LEU A 63 -12.23 -14.50 -5.70
C LEU A 63 -11.33 -14.43 -6.96
N LYS A 64 -11.01 -15.57 -7.59
CA LYS A 64 -10.06 -15.61 -8.72
C LYS A 64 -10.42 -14.62 -9.82
N TYR A 65 -11.63 -14.69 -10.36
CA TYR A 65 -12.07 -13.82 -11.45
C TYR A 65 -12.22 -12.36 -11.00
N THR A 66 -12.74 -12.12 -9.80
CA THR A 66 -12.80 -10.78 -9.20
C THR A 66 -11.43 -10.13 -9.14
N LEU A 67 -10.42 -10.88 -8.71
CA LEU A 67 -9.04 -10.40 -8.65
C LEU A 67 -8.44 -10.16 -10.04
N ILE A 68 -8.73 -11.00 -11.04
CA ILE A 68 -8.29 -10.77 -12.42
C ILE A 68 -8.86 -9.44 -12.94
N PHE A 69 -10.19 -9.24 -12.84
CA PHE A 69 -10.83 -8.02 -13.31
C PHE A 69 -10.37 -6.78 -12.53
N TYR A 70 -10.23 -6.91 -11.22
CA TYR A 70 -9.73 -5.83 -10.38
C TYR A 70 -8.30 -5.42 -10.74
N ASN A 71 -7.37 -6.38 -10.86
CA ASN A 71 -5.99 -6.07 -11.22
C ASN A 71 -5.90 -5.49 -12.64
N LEU A 72 -6.70 -5.98 -13.59
CA LEU A 72 -6.80 -5.41 -14.93
C LEU A 72 -7.31 -3.96 -14.88
N PHE A 73 -8.37 -3.69 -14.12
CA PHE A 73 -8.87 -2.34 -13.89
C PHE A 73 -7.79 -1.43 -13.31
N GLN A 74 -7.05 -1.89 -12.29
CA GLN A 74 -5.98 -1.11 -11.68
C GLN A 74 -4.83 -0.81 -12.66
N VAL A 75 -4.48 -1.74 -13.54
CA VAL A 75 -3.49 -1.50 -14.62
C VAL A 75 -3.99 -0.42 -15.56
N ILE A 76 -5.23 -0.53 -16.07
CA ILE A 76 -5.81 0.46 -16.98
C ILE A 76 -5.89 1.82 -16.32
N PHE A 77 -6.38 1.88 -15.09
CA PHE A 77 -6.56 3.13 -14.37
C PHE A 77 -5.22 3.80 -14.02
N SER A 78 -4.22 3.02 -13.59
CA SER A 78 -2.86 3.54 -13.37
C SER A 78 -2.21 4.02 -14.67
N THR A 79 -2.46 3.34 -15.80
CA THR A 79 -1.97 3.75 -17.12
C THR A 79 -2.60 5.08 -17.55
N TYR A 80 -3.91 5.23 -17.36
CA TYR A 80 -4.62 6.49 -17.59
C TYR A 80 -4.03 7.63 -16.74
N LEU A 81 -3.84 7.42 -15.44
CA LEU A 81 -3.27 8.44 -14.55
C LEU A 81 -1.83 8.82 -14.91
N PHE A 82 -1.01 7.83 -15.25
CA PHE A 82 0.35 8.06 -15.73
C PHE A 82 0.36 8.90 -17.01
N TYR A 83 -0.52 8.56 -17.96
CA TYR A 83 -0.69 9.32 -19.19
C TYR A 83 -1.14 10.77 -18.91
N GLU A 84 -2.18 10.97 -18.09
CA GLU A 84 -2.65 12.30 -17.70
C GLU A 84 -1.53 13.14 -17.09
N SER A 85 -0.77 12.57 -16.15
CA SER A 85 0.36 13.24 -15.50
C SER A 85 1.51 13.56 -16.48
N ALA A 86 1.77 12.65 -17.44
CA ALA A 86 2.80 12.84 -18.46
C ALA A 86 2.45 14.02 -19.38
N VAL A 87 1.26 14.01 -19.98
CA VAL A 87 0.86 15.03 -20.97
C VAL A 87 0.49 16.36 -20.32
N ALA A 88 -0.01 16.34 -19.08
CA ALA A 88 -0.34 17.55 -18.34
C ALA A 88 0.90 18.29 -17.81
N GLY A 89 2.08 17.66 -17.81
CA GLY A 89 3.30 18.30 -17.31
C GLY A 89 4.59 17.54 -17.60
N TRP A 90 4.78 16.38 -16.97
CA TRP A 90 6.10 15.75 -16.76
C TRP A 90 6.82 15.27 -18.03
N MET A 91 6.09 14.98 -19.11
CA MET A 91 6.67 14.62 -20.41
C MET A 91 6.48 15.74 -21.45
N ASN A 92 6.18 16.96 -21.00
CA ASN A 92 5.93 18.10 -21.85
C ASN A 92 6.75 19.32 -21.38
N HIS A 93 6.17 20.16 -20.52
CA HIS A 93 6.72 21.48 -20.19
C HIS A 93 7.20 21.62 -18.73
N TYR A 94 7.02 20.60 -17.88
CA TYR A 94 7.46 20.66 -16.48
C TYR A 94 8.98 20.60 -16.36
N SER A 95 9.52 21.40 -15.44
CA SER A 95 10.91 21.32 -15.03
C SER A 95 11.09 20.27 -13.93
N PHE A 96 12.03 19.35 -14.12
CA PHE A 96 12.43 18.38 -13.08
C PHE A 96 13.25 19.00 -11.94
N LYS A 97 13.58 20.30 -12.01
CA LYS A 97 14.35 21.00 -10.96
C LYS A 97 13.46 21.81 -10.02
N CYS A 98 12.70 22.73 -10.58
CA CYS A 98 11.76 23.58 -9.85
C CYS A 98 10.50 23.74 -10.68
N GLN A 99 9.39 23.21 -10.17
CA GLN A 99 8.09 23.35 -10.80
C GLN A 99 7.06 23.96 -9.84
N PRO A 100 6.76 25.26 -9.97
CA PRO A 100 5.64 25.88 -9.27
C PRO A 100 4.29 25.25 -9.64
N VAL A 101 3.29 25.47 -8.79
CA VAL A 101 1.90 25.13 -9.12
C VAL A 101 1.32 26.21 -10.02
N ASP A 102 0.74 25.81 -11.16
CA ASP A 102 -0.11 26.70 -11.94
C ASP A 102 -1.52 26.69 -11.36
N TYR A 103 -1.92 27.80 -10.72
CA TYR A 103 -3.25 28.00 -10.12
C TYR A 103 -4.29 28.57 -11.10
N SER A 104 -3.93 28.78 -12.38
CA SER A 104 -4.87 29.25 -13.39
C SER A 104 -5.95 28.20 -13.70
N ARG A 105 -7.01 28.63 -14.39
CA ARG A 105 -8.03 27.73 -14.97
C ARG A 105 -7.73 27.36 -16.42
N SER A 106 -6.46 27.42 -16.83
CA SER A 106 -6.05 26.97 -18.16
C SER A 106 -6.40 25.49 -18.37
N PRO A 107 -6.66 25.04 -19.61
CA PRO A 107 -6.99 23.64 -19.86
C PRO A 107 -5.96 22.65 -19.30
N LEU A 108 -4.67 23.02 -19.37
CA LEU A 108 -3.56 22.17 -18.92
C LEU A 108 -3.44 22.14 -17.39
N ALA A 109 -3.58 23.29 -16.72
CA ALA A 109 -3.60 23.37 -15.27
C ALA A 109 -4.80 22.62 -14.68
N MET A 110 -5.98 22.78 -15.27
CA MET A 110 -7.18 22.04 -14.85
C MET A 110 -7.05 20.54 -15.12
N ARG A 111 -6.36 20.13 -16.20
CA ARG A 111 -6.07 18.72 -16.48
C ARG A 111 -5.16 18.12 -15.41
N MET A 112 -4.08 18.82 -15.03
CA MET A 112 -3.20 18.40 -13.94
C MET A 112 -3.96 18.29 -12.61
N ALA A 113 -4.76 19.29 -12.26
CA ALA A 113 -5.55 19.28 -11.03
C ALA A 113 -6.53 18.09 -11.00
N ARG A 114 -7.26 17.83 -12.11
CA ARG A 114 -8.14 16.66 -12.24
C ARG A 114 -7.38 15.35 -12.13
N GLY A 115 -6.19 15.26 -12.74
CA GLY A 115 -5.29 14.11 -12.60
C GLY A 115 -4.88 13.88 -11.15
N CYS A 116 -4.58 14.94 -10.39
CA CYS A 116 -4.28 14.86 -8.96
C CYS A 116 -5.48 14.33 -8.16
N TRP A 117 -6.69 14.79 -8.47
CA TRP A 117 -7.90 14.31 -7.81
C TRP A 117 -8.23 12.85 -8.15
N TRP A 118 -8.08 12.43 -9.42
CA TRP A 118 -8.24 11.02 -9.79
C TRP A 118 -7.15 10.13 -9.16
N TYR A 119 -5.93 10.64 -9.00
CA TYR A 119 -4.88 9.96 -8.26
C TYR A 119 -5.21 9.85 -6.76
N TYR A 120 -5.81 10.88 -6.16
CA TYR A 120 -6.36 10.78 -4.81
C TYR A 120 -7.46 9.72 -4.73
N PHE A 121 -8.39 9.72 -5.68
CA PHE A 121 -9.48 8.74 -5.72
C PHE A 121 -8.96 7.31 -5.88
N SER A 122 -7.90 7.09 -6.66
CA SER A 122 -7.29 5.77 -6.82
C SER A 122 -6.75 5.20 -5.52
N LYS A 123 -6.32 6.02 -4.55
CA LYS A 123 -5.87 5.50 -3.26
C LYS A 123 -6.99 4.76 -2.50
N PHE A 124 -8.27 5.10 -2.72
CA PHE A 124 -9.39 4.36 -2.15
C PHE A 124 -9.70 3.07 -2.89
N THR A 125 -9.52 3.03 -4.22
CA THR A 125 -9.73 1.78 -4.98
C THR A 125 -8.71 0.72 -4.54
N GLU A 126 -7.51 1.15 -4.15
CA GLU A 126 -6.45 0.29 -3.62
C GLU A 126 -6.78 -0.33 -2.25
N PHE A 127 -7.78 0.18 -1.50
CA PHE A 127 -8.23 -0.48 -0.26
C PHE A 127 -8.76 -1.89 -0.49
N LEU A 128 -9.26 -2.14 -1.71
CA LEU A 128 -9.76 -3.46 -2.11
C LEU A 128 -8.66 -4.52 -2.05
N ASP A 129 -7.38 -4.17 -2.24
CA ASP A 129 -6.25 -5.10 -2.08
C ASP A 129 -6.31 -5.81 -0.72
N THR A 130 -6.48 -5.02 0.33
CA THR A 130 -6.49 -5.53 1.71
C THR A 130 -7.80 -6.22 2.05
N ILE A 131 -8.92 -5.71 1.54
CA ILE A 131 -10.23 -6.35 1.70
C ILE A 131 -10.20 -7.75 1.08
N PHE A 132 -9.59 -7.92 -0.10
CA PHE A 132 -9.41 -9.25 -0.69
C PHE A 132 -8.52 -10.16 0.16
N PHE A 133 -7.46 -9.64 0.81
CA PHE A 133 -6.68 -10.44 1.76
C PHE A 133 -7.53 -10.97 2.92
N VAL A 134 -8.35 -10.11 3.51
CA VAL A 134 -9.26 -10.47 4.61
C VAL A 134 -10.25 -11.55 4.16
N LEU A 135 -10.94 -11.33 3.04
CA LEU A 135 -11.98 -12.25 2.54
C LEU A 135 -11.40 -13.62 2.14
N ARG A 136 -10.11 -13.68 1.81
CA ARG A 136 -9.42 -14.93 1.49
C ARG A 136 -8.72 -15.56 2.69
N LYS A 137 -8.88 -14.99 3.89
CA LYS A 137 -8.21 -15.39 5.15
C LYS A 137 -6.69 -15.41 5.02
N LYS A 138 -6.14 -14.47 4.25
CA LYS A 138 -4.72 -14.33 3.98
C LYS A 138 -4.13 -13.25 4.89
N ASN A 139 -4.33 -13.41 6.20
CA ASN A 139 -3.98 -12.41 7.21
C ASN A 139 -2.47 -12.11 7.26
N ASP A 140 -1.63 -13.08 6.90
CA ASP A 140 -0.16 -12.91 6.81
C ASP A 140 0.25 -11.90 5.72
N HIS A 141 -0.67 -11.56 4.81
CA HIS A 141 -0.46 -10.55 3.77
C HIS A 141 -0.80 -9.12 4.25
N ILE A 142 -1.58 -9.00 5.32
CA ILE A 142 -1.99 -7.73 5.93
C ILE A 142 -0.86 -7.25 6.85
N SER A 143 0.29 -7.00 6.23
CA SER A 143 1.48 -6.52 6.92
C SER A 143 1.26 -5.11 7.47
N THR A 144 2.03 -4.75 8.51
CA THR A 144 2.05 -3.39 9.04
C THR A 144 2.41 -2.36 7.97
N LEU A 145 3.34 -2.70 7.07
CA LEU A 145 3.68 -1.87 5.91
C LEU A 145 2.45 -1.58 5.04
N HIS A 146 1.72 -2.63 4.67
CA HIS A 146 0.57 -2.51 3.76
C HIS A 146 -0.57 -1.68 4.39
N VAL A 147 -0.89 -1.93 5.65
CA VAL A 147 -1.96 -1.18 6.36
C VAL A 147 -1.56 0.28 6.61
N ILE A 148 -0.31 0.54 7.01
CA ILE A 148 0.17 1.92 7.18
C ILE A 148 0.15 2.66 5.85
N HIS A 149 0.66 2.03 4.78
CA HIS A 149 0.68 2.62 3.44
C HIS A 149 -0.74 2.98 2.97
N HIS A 150 -1.64 2.00 2.83
CA HIS A 150 -2.99 2.30 2.35
C HIS A 150 -3.77 3.17 3.35
N GLY A 151 -3.55 3.03 4.66
CA GLY A 151 -4.23 3.85 5.66
C GLY A 151 -3.87 5.35 5.57
N ILE A 152 -2.60 5.69 5.32
CA ILE A 152 -2.14 7.09 5.35
C ILE A 152 -2.17 7.76 3.97
N MET A 153 -2.02 7.01 2.89
CA MET A 153 -1.86 7.59 1.55
C MET A 153 -3.03 8.47 1.10
N PRO A 154 -4.32 8.07 1.20
CA PRO A 154 -5.42 8.95 0.80
C PRO A 154 -5.44 10.27 1.59
N MET A 155 -5.18 10.21 2.90
CA MET A 155 -5.13 11.40 3.75
C MET A 155 -3.95 12.31 3.39
N SER A 156 -2.79 11.72 3.10
CA SER A 156 -1.60 12.47 2.69
C SER A 156 -1.80 13.17 1.35
N VAL A 157 -2.40 12.47 0.38
CA VAL A 157 -2.67 13.02 -0.96
C VAL A 157 -3.77 14.09 -0.92
N TRP A 158 -4.76 13.97 -0.01
CA TRP A 158 -5.83 14.96 0.13
C TRP A 158 -5.28 16.39 0.32
N PHE A 159 -4.27 16.58 1.18
CA PHE A 159 -3.64 17.89 1.35
C PHE A 159 -2.91 18.35 0.07
N GLY A 160 -2.31 17.42 -0.67
CA GLY A 160 -1.72 17.73 -1.98
C GLY A 160 -2.77 18.29 -2.94
N VAL A 161 -3.91 17.61 -3.10
CA VAL A 161 -4.98 18.07 -4.01
C VAL A 161 -5.61 19.37 -3.53
N LYS A 162 -5.85 19.52 -2.22
CA LYS A 162 -6.54 20.68 -1.68
C LYS A 162 -5.74 21.98 -1.79
N PHE A 163 -4.42 21.91 -1.68
CA PHE A 163 -3.57 23.11 -1.60
C PHE A 163 -2.58 23.25 -2.75
N THR A 164 -2.10 22.14 -3.32
CA THR A 164 -1.10 22.15 -4.40
C THR A 164 -1.42 21.12 -5.50
N PRO A 165 -2.60 21.21 -6.18
CA PRO A 165 -3.02 20.25 -7.20
C PRO A 165 -2.26 20.43 -8.53
N GLY A 166 -0.94 20.25 -8.47
CA GLY A 166 -0.02 20.47 -9.58
C GLY A 166 1.41 20.68 -9.12
N GLY A 167 2.29 20.95 -10.08
CA GLY A 167 3.67 21.33 -9.81
C GLY A 167 4.54 20.23 -9.20
N HIS A 168 5.57 20.65 -8.47
CA HIS A 168 6.72 19.82 -8.08
C HIS A 168 6.35 18.50 -7.39
N SER A 169 5.37 18.55 -6.50
CA SER A 169 4.93 17.40 -5.72
C SER A 169 4.28 16.31 -6.57
N THR A 170 3.70 16.63 -7.72
CA THR A 170 3.03 15.63 -8.56
C THR A 170 3.99 14.59 -9.15
N PHE A 171 5.31 14.82 -9.08
CA PHE A 171 6.33 13.85 -9.50
C PHE A 171 6.21 12.51 -8.77
N PHE A 172 5.86 12.53 -7.47
CA PHE A 172 5.68 11.26 -6.75
C PHE A 172 4.50 10.47 -7.30
N GLY A 173 3.39 11.15 -7.65
CA GLY A 173 2.21 10.52 -8.25
C GLY A 173 2.53 9.97 -9.65
N PHE A 174 3.30 10.73 -10.44
CA PHE A 174 3.79 10.30 -11.74
C PHE A 174 4.61 9.00 -11.67
N LEU A 175 5.64 8.95 -10.81
CA LEU A 175 6.43 7.72 -10.66
C LEU A 175 5.63 6.59 -10.03
N ASN A 176 4.76 6.89 -9.05
CA ASN A 176 3.97 5.87 -8.38
C ASN A 176 2.99 5.18 -9.33
N THR A 177 2.31 5.93 -10.19
CA THR A 177 1.39 5.37 -11.18
C THR A 177 2.13 4.47 -12.17
N PHE A 178 3.33 4.86 -12.62
CA PHE A 178 4.19 3.99 -13.44
C PHE A 178 4.53 2.66 -12.75
N VAL A 179 4.97 2.72 -11.49
CA VAL A 179 5.30 1.51 -10.72
C VAL A 179 4.04 0.68 -10.44
N HIS A 180 2.89 1.32 -10.25
CA HIS A 180 1.61 0.62 -10.07
C HIS A 180 1.17 -0.12 -11.32
N ILE A 181 1.44 0.39 -12.53
CA ILE A 181 1.22 -0.37 -13.78
C ILE A 181 2.00 -1.69 -13.74
N ILE A 182 3.28 -1.64 -13.38
CA ILE A 182 4.14 -2.83 -13.29
C ILE A 182 3.66 -3.78 -12.18
N MET A 183 3.35 -3.23 -11.00
CA MET A 183 2.91 -4.00 -9.83
C MET A 183 1.57 -4.71 -10.07
N TYR A 184 0.56 -4.02 -10.58
CA TYR A 184 -0.74 -4.62 -10.86
C TYR A 184 -0.69 -5.55 -12.07
N SER A 185 0.21 -5.33 -13.04
CA SER A 185 0.46 -6.30 -14.11
C SER A 185 1.04 -7.60 -13.55
N TYR A 186 1.99 -7.51 -12.60
CA TYR A 186 2.49 -8.68 -11.88
C TYR A 186 1.37 -9.41 -11.14
N TYR A 187 0.49 -8.69 -10.44
CA TYR A 187 -0.64 -9.28 -9.71
C TYR A 187 -1.70 -9.89 -10.62
N LEU A 188 -1.97 -9.28 -11.78
CA LEU A 188 -2.85 -9.80 -12.81
C LEU A 188 -2.34 -11.15 -13.33
N ILE A 189 -1.06 -11.22 -13.70
CA ILE A 189 -0.46 -12.48 -14.19
C ILE A 189 -0.46 -13.54 -13.08
N ALA A 190 -0.16 -13.14 -11.84
CA ALA A 190 -0.23 -14.05 -10.70
C ALA A 190 -1.65 -14.63 -10.52
N ALA A 191 -2.68 -13.83 -10.82
CA ALA A 191 -4.09 -14.20 -10.69
C ALA A 191 -4.59 -15.26 -11.68
N LEU A 192 -3.94 -15.38 -12.84
CA LEU A 192 -4.31 -16.35 -13.87
C LEU A 192 -4.10 -17.80 -13.41
N GLY A 193 -3.17 -18.02 -12.47
CA GLY A 193 -2.98 -19.28 -11.75
C GLY A 193 -1.56 -19.85 -11.85
N PRO A 194 -1.33 -21.06 -11.29
CA PRO A 194 0.00 -21.67 -11.17
C PRO A 194 0.75 -21.82 -12.50
N GLN A 195 0.01 -22.06 -13.59
CA GLN A 195 0.57 -22.18 -14.93
C GLN A 195 1.31 -20.93 -15.41
N TYR A 196 0.94 -19.74 -14.91
CA TYR A 196 1.60 -18.47 -15.25
C TYR A 196 2.56 -17.98 -14.16
N GLN A 197 2.34 -18.35 -12.89
CA GLN A 197 3.19 -17.94 -11.77
C GLN A 197 4.65 -18.39 -11.92
N LYS A 198 4.90 -19.51 -12.59
CA LYS A 198 6.26 -19.99 -12.88
C LYS A 198 7.11 -18.98 -13.67
N TYR A 199 6.49 -18.07 -14.41
CA TYR A 199 7.18 -17.03 -15.17
C TYR A 199 7.46 -15.76 -14.34
N LEU A 200 6.98 -15.69 -13.09
CA LEU A 200 7.10 -14.52 -12.21
C LEU A 200 8.38 -14.54 -11.34
N TRP A 201 9.49 -15.00 -11.92
CA TRP A 201 10.81 -15.08 -11.26
C TRP A 201 11.36 -13.71 -10.84
N TRP A 202 10.91 -12.64 -11.50
CA TRP A 202 11.41 -11.28 -11.31
C TRP A 202 10.77 -10.52 -10.14
N LYS A 203 10.06 -11.21 -9.24
CA LYS A 203 9.42 -10.62 -8.04
C LYS A 203 10.34 -9.73 -7.21
N LYS A 204 11.62 -10.11 -7.06
CA LYS A 204 12.62 -9.33 -6.31
C LYS A 204 12.85 -7.96 -6.96
N TYR A 205 12.91 -7.89 -8.29
CA TYR A 205 13.10 -6.66 -9.04
C TYR A 205 11.90 -5.72 -8.92
N LEU A 206 10.67 -6.24 -8.78
CA LEU A 206 9.50 -5.41 -8.49
C LEU A 206 9.69 -4.61 -7.19
N THR A 207 10.13 -5.28 -6.12
CA THR A 207 10.39 -4.60 -4.84
C THR A 207 11.56 -3.61 -4.96
N THR A 208 12.60 -3.96 -5.74
CA THR A 208 13.72 -3.06 -6.01
C THR A 208 13.28 -1.79 -6.74
N ILE A 209 12.41 -1.90 -7.75
CA ILE A 209 11.87 -0.73 -8.48
C ILE A 209 11.04 0.15 -7.54
N GLN A 210 10.23 -0.42 -6.65
CA GLN A 210 9.51 0.34 -5.63
C GLN A 210 10.47 1.09 -4.68
N MET A 211 11.58 0.48 -4.29
CA MET A 211 12.60 1.15 -3.47
C MET A 211 13.30 2.29 -4.23
N ILE A 212 13.65 2.07 -5.51
CA ILE A 212 14.23 3.09 -6.38
C ILE A 212 13.27 4.27 -6.53
N GLN A 213 11.96 4.01 -6.70
CA GLN A 213 10.93 5.05 -6.74
C GLN A 213 11.03 5.99 -5.53
N PHE A 214 11.11 5.45 -4.31
CA PHE A 214 11.22 6.29 -3.12
C PHE A 214 12.50 7.13 -3.11
N VAL A 215 13.63 6.57 -3.56
CA VAL A 215 14.88 7.33 -3.70
C VAL A 215 14.74 8.48 -4.68
N LEU A 216 14.16 8.24 -5.86
CA LEU A 216 13.92 9.27 -6.85
C LEU A 216 12.99 10.37 -6.32
N VAL A 217 11.92 9.99 -5.62
CA VAL A 217 11.00 10.95 -4.98
C VAL A 217 11.70 11.76 -3.90
N MET A 218 12.55 11.17 -3.07
CA MET A 218 13.31 11.88 -2.03
C MET A 218 14.27 12.90 -2.65
N VAL A 219 15.07 12.49 -3.63
CA VAL A 219 16.01 13.39 -4.32
C VAL A 219 15.24 14.52 -4.99
N HIS A 220 14.17 14.20 -5.71
CA HIS A 220 13.34 15.19 -6.39
C HIS A 220 12.64 16.13 -5.40
N ALA A 221 12.16 15.66 -4.25
CA ALA A 221 11.55 16.54 -3.26
C ALA A 221 12.60 17.46 -2.61
N PHE A 222 13.65 16.88 -2.04
CA PHE A 222 14.62 17.62 -1.22
C PHE A 222 15.54 18.55 -2.01
N GLN A 223 15.68 18.41 -3.34
CA GLN A 223 16.41 19.42 -4.13
C GLN A 223 15.84 20.84 -3.97
N LEU A 224 14.53 20.99 -3.72
CA LEU A 224 13.95 22.30 -3.47
C LEU A 224 14.42 22.93 -2.16
N LEU A 225 15.05 22.20 -1.25
CA LEU A 225 15.65 22.81 -0.06
C LEU A 225 16.92 23.59 -0.39
N PHE A 226 17.50 23.35 -1.56
CA PHE A 226 18.76 23.96 -2.02
C PHE A 226 18.59 24.87 -3.24
N ILE A 227 17.36 25.03 -3.73
CA ILE A 227 17.02 25.84 -4.92
C ILE A 227 15.90 26.80 -4.56
N ASP A 228 16.06 28.06 -4.97
CA ASP A 228 14.99 29.05 -4.89
C ASP A 228 13.91 28.73 -5.91
N CYS A 229 12.73 28.39 -5.39
CA CYS A 229 11.60 27.93 -6.16
C CYS A 229 10.32 28.42 -5.50
N ASN A 230 9.41 28.97 -6.30
CA ASN A 230 8.08 29.37 -5.84
C ASN A 230 7.17 28.15 -5.64
N TYR A 231 7.57 27.29 -4.70
CA TYR A 231 6.84 26.10 -4.31
C TYR A 231 6.86 25.97 -2.78
N PRO A 232 5.72 25.68 -2.11
CA PRO A 232 5.67 25.67 -0.66
C PRO A 232 6.59 24.61 -0.03
N LYS A 233 7.56 25.03 0.77
CA LYS A 233 8.53 24.12 1.43
C LYS A 233 7.87 23.13 2.40
N ALA A 234 6.69 23.46 2.94
CA ALA A 234 5.93 22.55 3.79
C ALA A 234 5.58 21.24 3.07
N PHE A 235 5.16 21.30 1.80
CA PHE A 235 4.85 20.12 0.99
C PHE A 235 6.10 19.33 0.60
N VAL A 236 7.25 20.00 0.45
CA VAL A 236 8.55 19.35 0.24
C VAL A 236 8.90 18.45 1.42
N TRP A 237 8.84 18.98 2.64
CA TRP A 237 9.08 18.20 3.86
C TRP A 237 8.05 17.08 4.02
N TRP A 238 6.77 17.38 3.79
CA TRP A 238 5.68 16.40 3.88
C TRP A 238 5.92 15.18 3.00
N ILE A 239 6.24 15.37 1.72
CA ILE A 239 6.44 14.27 0.77
C ILE A 239 7.79 13.59 1.00
N GLY A 240 8.85 14.36 1.24
CA GLY A 240 10.18 13.83 1.50
C GLY A 240 10.19 12.90 2.72
N LEU A 241 9.58 13.33 3.83
CA LEU A 241 9.50 12.51 5.05
C LEU A 241 8.63 11.25 4.88
N HIS A 242 7.51 11.34 4.14
CA HIS A 242 6.73 10.15 3.79
C HIS A 242 7.55 9.16 2.95
N ALA A 243 8.30 9.65 1.96
CA ALA A 243 9.15 8.81 1.12
C ALA A 243 10.27 8.14 1.95
N VAL A 244 10.87 8.85 2.90
CA VAL A 244 11.84 8.29 3.85
C VAL A 244 11.21 7.16 4.68
N MET A 245 10.04 7.40 5.27
CA MET A 245 9.31 6.40 6.05
C MET A 245 9.04 5.13 5.23
N PHE A 246 8.49 5.27 4.02
CA PHE A 246 8.20 4.12 3.17
C PHE A 246 9.45 3.41 2.69
N TYR A 247 10.52 4.14 2.37
CA TYR A 247 11.80 3.54 2.02
C TYR A 247 12.30 2.60 3.13
N PHE A 248 12.25 3.02 4.40
CA PHE A 248 12.66 2.16 5.51
C PHE A 248 11.74 0.96 5.72
N LEU A 249 10.43 1.13 5.58
CA LEU A 249 9.49 0.01 5.67
C LEU A 249 9.73 -1.02 4.55
N PHE A 250 9.95 -0.57 3.31
CA PHE A 250 10.26 -1.44 2.17
C PHE A 250 11.66 -2.07 2.27
N SER A 251 12.66 -1.33 2.75
CA SER A 251 14.01 -1.86 2.99
C SER A 251 13.99 -2.96 4.06
N ASN A 252 13.24 -2.76 5.14
CA ASN A 252 13.02 -3.77 6.16
C ASN A 252 12.32 -5.01 5.58
N PHE A 253 11.26 -4.81 4.78
CA PHE A 253 10.60 -5.90 4.06
C PHE A 253 11.58 -6.66 3.14
N TYR A 254 12.38 -5.96 2.34
CA TYR A 254 13.32 -6.56 1.40
C TYR A 254 14.40 -7.39 2.12
N LYS A 255 15.00 -6.84 3.19
CA LYS A 255 16.00 -7.54 4.00
C LYS A 255 15.43 -8.81 4.63
N GLN A 256 14.19 -8.77 5.12
CA GLN A 256 13.55 -9.91 5.73
C GLN A 256 13.15 -10.98 4.71
N THR A 257 12.66 -10.57 3.54
CA THR A 257 12.12 -11.48 2.51
C THR A 257 13.21 -12.17 1.72
N TYR A 258 14.21 -11.41 1.27
CA TYR A 258 15.18 -11.88 0.28
C TYR A 258 16.52 -12.18 0.94
N VAL A 259 17.08 -11.23 1.68
CA VAL A 259 18.44 -11.39 2.25
C VAL A 259 18.51 -12.46 3.34
N LYS A 260 17.58 -12.46 4.31
CA LYS A 260 17.56 -13.48 5.37
C LYS A 260 17.21 -14.88 4.86
N LYS A 261 16.38 -14.97 3.81
CA LYS A 261 16.00 -16.24 3.18
C LYS A 261 17.17 -16.85 2.42
N ASP A 262 17.88 -16.03 1.63
CA ASP A 262 19.07 -16.45 0.90
C ASP A 262 20.16 -16.95 1.87
N LYS A 263 20.39 -16.25 2.99
CA LYS A 263 21.32 -16.69 4.04
C LYS A 263 20.93 -18.01 4.72
N LYS A 264 19.63 -18.26 4.91
CA LYS A 264 19.15 -19.54 5.47
C LYS A 264 19.32 -20.69 4.47
N LYS A 265 19.07 -20.44 3.18
CA LYS A 265 19.25 -21.43 2.11
C LYS A 265 20.73 -21.82 1.95
N VAL A 266 21.62 -20.84 1.94
CA VAL A 266 23.07 -21.09 1.90
C VAL A 266 23.53 -21.91 3.11
N LYS A 267 23.06 -21.60 4.33
CA LYS A 267 23.40 -22.38 5.54
C LYS A 267 22.80 -23.79 5.59
N SER A 268 21.66 -24.05 4.94
CA SER A 268 21.10 -25.40 4.85
C SER A 268 21.82 -26.26 3.82
N ASP A 269 22.35 -25.62 2.76
CA ASP A 269 23.14 -26.30 1.74
C ASP A 269 24.57 -26.63 2.27
N ASP A 270 25.09 -25.84 3.21
CA ASP A 270 26.40 -26.04 3.88
C ASP A 270 26.37 -27.10 5.01
N HIS A 271 25.17 -27.51 5.49
CA HIS A 271 24.98 -28.45 6.60
C HIS A 271 24.28 -29.76 6.16
N GLN A 272 24.36 -30.13 4.88
CA GLN A 272 23.86 -31.42 4.39
C GLN A 272 24.82 -32.60 4.58
N ASP A 273 25.81 -32.48 5.46
CA ASP A 273 26.55 -33.60 6.06
C ASP A 273 26.42 -33.53 7.59
N GLU A 274 25.24 -33.83 8.13
CA GLU A 274 25.07 -34.53 9.42
C GLU A 274 23.57 -34.66 9.77
N GLU A 275 23.20 -35.88 10.15
CA GLU A 275 21.86 -36.30 10.52
C GLU A 275 21.39 -35.64 11.84
N VAL A 276 20.06 -35.56 12.02
CA VAL A 276 19.32 -35.54 13.32
C VAL A 276 18.43 -34.30 13.64
N LYS A 277 17.11 -34.60 13.60
CA LYS A 277 15.97 -34.13 14.43
C LYS A 277 15.74 -32.62 14.60
N THR A 278 14.86 -32.09 13.75
CA THR A 278 14.25 -30.75 13.94
C THR A 278 13.19 -30.76 15.04
N LYS A 279 13.50 -30.16 16.19
CA LYS A 279 12.51 -29.66 17.16
C LYS A 279 11.70 -28.54 16.50
N ARG A 280 10.38 -28.72 16.38
CA ARG A 280 9.43 -27.66 16.01
C ARG A 280 9.49 -26.53 17.04
N SER A 281 10.14 -25.43 16.69
CA SER A 281 10.01 -24.16 17.39
C SER A 281 8.78 -23.42 16.85
N ASN A 282 7.78 -23.25 17.73
CA ASN A 282 6.62 -22.40 17.53
C ASN A 282 7.05 -20.93 17.62
N ILE A 283 7.38 -20.33 16.48
CA ILE A 283 7.45 -18.87 16.34
C ILE A 283 6.66 -18.53 15.09
N GLY A 284 5.56 -17.80 15.26
CA GLY A 284 4.71 -17.32 14.17
C GLY A 284 5.52 -16.46 13.21
N ILE A 285 5.73 -16.96 12.00
CA ILE A 285 6.55 -16.29 10.98
C ILE A 285 5.59 -15.70 9.94
N CYS A 286 5.44 -14.38 10.03
CA CYS A 286 4.89 -13.48 9.02
C CYS A 286 5.50 -13.79 7.65
N PHE A 287 4.72 -14.08 6.60
CA PHE A 287 5.05 -13.79 5.20
C PHE A 287 3.97 -14.22 4.19
N THR A 288 3.46 -13.30 3.36
CA THR A 288 3.83 -13.14 1.93
C THR A 288 2.98 -12.04 1.27
N THR A 289 3.40 -11.52 0.12
CA THR A 289 2.65 -10.60 -0.78
C THR A 289 1.82 -11.40 -1.80
N GLN A 290 0.92 -10.73 -2.56
CA GLN A 290 -0.15 -11.30 -3.41
C GLN A 290 0.19 -12.54 -4.28
N THR A 291 1.44 -12.89 -4.56
CA THR A 291 1.78 -14.14 -5.27
C THR A 291 1.23 -15.39 -4.56
N ALA A 292 1.28 -15.45 -3.22
CA ALA A 292 0.71 -16.58 -2.45
C ALA A 292 -0.82 -16.50 -2.28
N LEU A 293 -1.46 -15.46 -2.84
CA LEU A 293 -2.91 -15.47 -3.04
C LEU A 293 -3.32 -16.51 -4.10
N TYR A 294 -2.45 -16.91 -5.00
CA TYR A 294 -2.86 -17.70 -6.16
C TYR A 294 -2.21 -19.09 -6.22
N GLU A 295 -1.45 -19.45 -5.18
CA GLU A 295 -1.14 -20.84 -4.88
C GLU A 295 -2.42 -21.59 -4.48
N LYS A 296 -2.53 -22.81 -5.02
CA LYS A 296 -3.71 -23.70 -4.97
C LYS A 296 -4.34 -23.79 -3.57
N THR A 297 -5.67 -23.73 -3.53
CA THR A 297 -6.54 -24.21 -2.45
C THR A 297 -6.83 -25.72 -2.53
N ASP A 298 -5.96 -26.50 -3.19
CA ASP A 298 -6.19 -27.93 -3.37
C ASP A 298 -5.41 -28.82 -2.39
N ASP A 299 -4.67 -28.24 -1.44
CA ASP A 299 -4.21 -28.96 -0.25
C ASP A 299 -5.13 -28.63 0.93
N VAL A 300 -6.42 -28.94 0.79
CA VAL A 300 -7.09 -29.58 1.93
C VAL A 300 -6.50 -30.98 1.95
N LYS A 301 -5.35 -31.15 2.63
CA LYS A 301 -5.13 -32.44 3.27
C LYS A 301 -6.37 -32.63 4.13
N GLU A 302 -7.17 -33.60 3.76
CA GLU A 302 -8.16 -34.21 4.63
C GLU A 302 -7.48 -34.27 6.00
N MET A 303 -7.97 -33.49 6.97
CA MET A 303 -7.61 -33.76 8.35
C MET A 303 -8.15 -35.16 8.57
N THR A 304 -7.25 -36.13 8.50
CA THR A 304 -7.48 -37.51 8.86
C THR A 304 -8.33 -37.50 10.10
N LYS A 305 -9.51 -38.13 10.01
CA LYS A 305 -10.46 -38.28 11.12
C LYS A 305 -9.70 -38.80 12.34
N GLY A 306 -9.30 -37.88 13.21
CA GLY A 306 -8.67 -38.14 14.49
C GLY A 306 -9.66 -37.83 15.60
N TYR A 307 -10.87 -38.37 15.51
CA TYR A 307 -11.77 -38.46 16.65
C TYR A 307 -11.64 -39.86 17.21
N THR A 308 -10.86 -40.04 18.28
CA THR A 308 -11.16 -41.10 19.23
C THR A 308 -12.26 -40.55 20.13
N SER A 309 -13.48 -41.03 19.91
CA SER A 309 -14.57 -40.90 20.85
C SER A 309 -14.18 -41.69 22.09
N ASP A 310 -13.70 -41.00 23.12
CA ASP A 310 -13.74 -41.51 24.48
C ASP A 310 -14.59 -40.57 25.33
N GLY A 311 -15.49 -41.16 26.11
CA GLY A 311 -16.70 -40.53 26.63
C GLY A 311 -16.56 -39.12 27.19
N ASN A 312 -17.45 -38.23 26.73
CA ASN A 312 -18.01 -37.10 27.47
C ASN A 312 -17.07 -36.02 28.05
N ARG A 313 -16.02 -35.57 27.33
CA ARG A 313 -15.48 -34.20 27.53
C ARG A 313 -14.54 -33.73 26.42
N LEU A 314 -14.92 -32.67 25.71
CA LEU A 314 -14.00 -31.89 24.86
C LEU A 314 -13.12 -30.99 25.75
N ARG A 315 -11.80 -31.21 25.75
CA ARG A 315 -10.83 -30.29 26.37
C ARG A 315 -9.83 -29.78 25.34
N ASN A 316 -9.68 -28.46 25.26
CA ASN A 316 -8.61 -27.79 24.51
C ASN A 316 -7.27 -28.03 25.23
N ARG A 317 -6.28 -28.62 24.55
CA ARG A 317 -4.91 -28.71 25.08
C ARG A 317 -4.15 -27.40 24.81
N VAL A 318 -4.18 -26.50 25.77
CA VAL A 318 -3.02 -25.66 26.12
C VAL A 318 -2.61 -26.13 27.51
N PHE A 319 -1.32 -26.37 27.71
CA PHE A 319 -0.69 -26.96 28.91
C PHE A 319 -0.84 -28.49 29.06
N ILE A 320 0.20 -29.21 28.63
CA ILE A 320 0.61 -30.44 29.30
C ILE A 320 2.09 -30.27 29.62
N ASP A 321 2.37 -30.27 30.92
CA ASP A 321 3.68 -30.24 31.53
C ASP A 321 4.51 -31.47 31.14
N ASN A 322 5.80 -31.24 31.05
CA ASN A 322 6.83 -32.24 30.83
C ASN A 322 7.27 -32.81 32.19
N PRO A 323 7.26 -34.13 32.40
CA PRO A 323 8.17 -34.75 33.36
C PRO A 323 9.12 -35.72 32.67
N ARG A 324 10.41 -35.48 32.92
CA ARG A 324 11.47 -36.49 32.86
C ARG A 324 11.29 -37.45 34.04
N ALA A 325 11.40 -38.75 33.77
CA ALA A 325 12.17 -39.75 34.54
C ALA A 325 12.17 -41.05 33.74
#